data_AF-A0A0B6YJI0-F1
#
_entry.id   AF-A0A0B6YJI0-F1
#
_cell.length_a   1.000
_cell.length_b   1.000
_cell.length_c   1.000
_cell.angle_alpha   90.00
_cell.angle_beta   90.00
_cell.angle_gamma   90.00
#
_symmetry.space_group_name_H-M   'P 1'
#
loop_
_entity.id
_entity.type
_entity.pdbx_description
1 polymer ?
#
loop_
_entity_poly.entity_id
_entity_poly.type
_entity_poly.pdbx_seq_one_letter_code
_entity_poly.pdbx_strand_id
1 'polypeptide(L)' 'PQYRVLDVAPLVQTGYAILSGGKAKNGAPIMSFPDRPGLAEVSDEDYGRVVTYLCAISPLHESEAGFVIVIDRRLDS' A
#
# COMPACT_ATOMS: atom_id res chain seq x y z
N PRO A 1 -4.27 11.18 -9.24
CA PRO A 1 -4.65 12.19 -8.22
C PRO A 1 -3.53 12.29 -7.17
N GLN A 2 -3.20 13.50 -6.71
CA GLN A 2 -2.29 13.67 -5.58
C GLN A 2 -3.12 13.85 -4.32
N TYR A 3 -2.96 12.95 -3.35
CA TYR A 3 -3.63 13.04 -2.05
C TYR A 3 -2.71 13.68 -1.03
N ARG A 4 -3.24 14.56 -0.17
CA ARG A 4 -2.49 15.03 0.99
C ARG A 4 -2.65 14.02 2.12
N VAL A 5 -1.65 13.93 2.99
CA VAL A 5 -1.69 13.01 4.14
C VAL A 5 -2.95 13.19 4.98
N LEU A 6 -3.43 14.42 5.18
CA LEU A 6 -4.64 14.68 5.97
C LEU A 6 -5.91 14.07 5.37
N ASP A 7 -5.95 13.90 4.05
CA ASP A 7 -7.12 13.38 3.34
C ASP A 7 -7.15 11.84 3.37
N VAL A 8 -6.02 11.18 3.66
CA VAL A 8 -5.88 9.70 3.60
C VAL A 8 -5.32 9.09 4.88
N ALA A 9 -4.89 9.87 5.87
CA ALA A 9 -4.27 9.38 7.10
C ALA A 9 -5.14 8.34 7.83
N PRO A 10 -6.46 8.52 8.02
CA PRO A 10 -7.29 7.51 8.65
C PRO A 10 -7.27 6.19 7.88
N LEU A 11 -7.33 6.26 6.53
CA LEU A 11 -7.27 5.09 5.67
C LEU A 11 -5.90 4.41 5.72
N VAL A 12 -4.80 5.16 5.70
CA VAL A 12 -3.43 4.59 5.81
C VAL A 12 -3.23 3.93 7.17
N GLN A 13 -3.77 4.52 8.25
CA GLN A 13 -3.64 3.99 9.61
C GLN A 13 -4.39 2.66 9.83
N THR A 14 -5.41 2.36 9.02
CA THR A 14 -6.03 1.03 9.04
C THR A 14 -5.02 -0.05 8.69
N GLY A 15 -4.05 0.25 7.81
CA GLY A 15 -2.98 -0.64 7.36
C GLY A 15 -3.38 -1.68 6.31
N TYR A 16 -4.47 -1.51 5.54
CA TYR A 16 -4.83 -2.46 4.46
C TYR A 16 -3.77 -2.56 3.36
N ALA A 17 -3.00 -1.50 3.15
CA ALA A 17 -1.79 -1.51 2.35
C ALA A 17 -0.67 -0.85 3.15
N ILE A 18 0.51 -1.46 3.11
CA ILE A 18 1.68 -1.03 3.87
C ILE A 18 2.84 -0.93 2.89
N LEU A 19 3.43 0.26 2.76
CA LEU A 19 4.71 0.42 2.10
C LEU A 19 5.82 0.22 3.13
N SER A 20 6.58 -0.87 3.02
CA SER A 20 7.69 -1.11 3.92
C SER A 20 8.90 -0.23 3.56
N GLY A 21 9.81 0.00 4.52
CA GLY A 21 11.12 0.57 4.20
C GLY A 21 12.08 -0.41 3.51
N GLY A 22 11.65 -1.67 3.33
CA GLY A 22 12.41 -2.70 2.64
C GLY A 22 12.30 -2.60 1.12
N LYS A 23 13.36 -3.06 0.44
CA LYS A 23 13.44 -3.07 -1.02
C LYS A 23 13.73 -4.48 -1.52
N ALA A 24 13.21 -4.80 -2.69
CA ALA A 24 13.57 -6.01 -3.41
C ALA A 24 15.02 -5.92 -3.92
N LYS A 25 15.56 -7.04 -4.42
CA LYS A 25 16.95 -7.11 -4.93
C LYS A 25 17.25 -6.10 -6.04
N ASN A 26 16.24 -5.72 -6.82
CA ASN A 26 16.34 -4.72 -7.89
C ASN A 26 16.11 -3.28 -7.39
N GLY A 27 15.97 -3.06 -6.08
CA GLY A 27 15.72 -1.74 -5.50
C GLY A 27 14.24 -1.32 -5.47
N ALA A 28 13.32 -2.11 -6.04
CA ALA A 28 11.90 -1.80 -6.05
C ALA A 28 11.32 -1.78 -4.62
N PRO A 29 10.50 -0.78 -4.26
CA PRO A 29 9.78 -0.77 -2.99
C PRO A 29 8.86 -1.97 -2.84
N ILE A 30 8.72 -2.45 -1.60
CA ILE A 30 7.84 -3.57 -1.27
C ILE A 30 6.57 -3.03 -0.61
N MET A 31 5.43 -3.25 -1.26
CA MET A 31 4.10 -2.94 -0.74
C MET A 31 3.36 -4.23 -0.39
N SER A 32 2.88 -4.33 0.84
CA SER A 32 2.19 -5.50 1.37
C SER A 32 0.72 -5.21 1.63
N PHE A 33 -0.13 -6.17 1.26
CA PHE A 33 -1.56 -6.22 1.53
C PHE A 33 -1.79 -7.39 2.49
N PRO A 34 -1.73 -7.14 3.82
CA PRO A 34 -1.89 -8.18 4.82
C PRO A 34 -3.34 -8.68 4.85
N ASP A 35 -3.49 -9.96 5.14
CA ASP A 35 -4.78 -10.54 5.45
C ASP A 35 -5.24 -10.01 6.82
N ARG A 36 -6.50 -9.55 6.89
CA ARG A 36 -7.04 -8.75 7.99
C ARG A 36 -8.41 -9.28 8.42
N PRO A 37 -8.47 -10.47 9.04
CA PRO A 37 -9.73 -11.02 9.50
C PRO A 37 -10.35 -10.10 10.57
N GLY A 38 -11.58 -9.66 10.35
CA GLY A 38 -12.36 -8.87 11.32
C GLY A 38 -12.20 -7.35 11.26
N LEU A 39 -11.39 -6.80 10.34
CA LEU A 39 -11.54 -5.38 9.97
C LEU A 39 -12.73 -5.22 9.02
N ALA A 40 -13.39 -4.06 9.04
CA ALA A 40 -14.42 -3.74 8.06
C ALA A 40 -13.84 -3.84 6.63
N GLU A 41 -14.63 -4.17 5.62
CA GLU A 41 -14.15 -4.04 4.25
C GLU A 41 -13.92 -2.55 3.93
N VAL A 42 -12.78 -2.25 3.31
CA VAL A 42 -12.53 -0.94 2.71
C VAL A 42 -13.02 -0.95 1.28
N SER A 43 -13.65 0.15 0.86
CA SER A 43 -14.16 0.29 -0.50
C SER A 43 -13.01 0.29 -1.52
N ASP A 44 -13.28 -0.16 -2.76
CA ASP A 44 -12.30 -0.11 -3.86
C ASP A 44 -11.77 1.31 -4.09
N GLU A 45 -12.63 2.32 -3.91
CA GLU A 45 -12.23 3.72 -4.04
C GLU A 45 -11.21 4.11 -2.96
N ASP A 46 -11.45 3.74 -1.71
CA ASP A 46 -10.55 4.03 -0.60
C ASP A 46 -9.25 3.22 -0.71
N TYR A 47 -9.30 1.98 -1.21
CA TYR A 47 -8.11 1.22 -1.60
C TYR A 47 -7.29 1.99 -2.63
N GLY A 48 -7.94 2.48 -3.70
CA GLY A 48 -7.30 3.28 -4.73
C GLY A 48 -6.64 4.54 -4.18
N ARG A 49 -7.28 5.22 -3.21
CA ARG A 49 -6.73 6.41 -2.54
C ARG A 49 -5.45 6.09 -1.76
N VAL A 50 -5.47 5.02 -0.96
CA VAL A 50 -4.31 4.58 -0.16
C VAL A 50 -3.15 4.18 -1.08
N VAL A 51 -3.39 3.33 -2.07
CA VAL A 51 -2.35 2.86 -3.00
C VAL A 51 -1.75 4.03 -3.76
N THR A 52 -2.58 4.94 -4.28
CA THR A 52 -2.11 6.14 -4.99
C THR A 52 -1.22 7.01 -4.09
N TYR A 53 -1.62 7.22 -2.83
CA TYR A 53 -0.83 7.98 -1.86
C TYR A 53 0.52 7.30 -1.56
N LEU A 54 0.52 6.00 -1.29
CA LEU A 54 1.76 5.24 -0.99
C LEU A 54 2.72 5.24 -2.18
N CYS A 55 2.22 5.12 -3.42
CA CYS A 55 3.05 5.26 -4.61
C CYS A 55 3.66 6.66 -4.74
N ALA A 56 2.90 7.71 -4.40
CA ALA A 56 3.35 9.10 -4.52
C ALA A 56 4.43 9.51 -3.50
N ILE A 57 4.51 8.84 -2.35
CA ILE A 57 5.56 9.11 -1.34
C ILE A 57 6.86 8.34 -1.58
N SER A 58 6.84 7.34 -2.49
CA SER A 58 8.05 6.59 -2.84
C SER A 58 9.00 7.46 -3.67
N PRO A 59 10.29 7.55 -3.35
CA PRO A 59 11.25 8.31 -4.15
C PRO A 59 11.27 7.84 -5.60
N LEU A 60 11.37 8.79 -6.55
CA LEU A 60 11.27 8.50 -7.99
C LEU A 60 12.27 7.42 -8.44
N HIS A 61 13.53 7.52 -7.98
CA HIS A 61 14.58 6.56 -8.34
C HIS A 61 14.31 5.12 -7.85
N GLU A 62 13.41 4.95 -6.87
CA GLU A 62 12.99 3.63 -6.38
C GLU A 62 11.79 3.13 -7.19
N SER A 63 10.81 4.00 -7.45
CA SER A 63 9.59 3.65 -8.18
C SER A 63 9.81 3.41 -9.67
N GLU A 64 10.92 3.89 -10.26
CA GLU A 64 11.35 3.52 -11.62
C GLU A 64 11.58 2.02 -11.80
N ALA A 65 11.98 1.30 -10.73
CA ALA A 65 12.10 -0.16 -10.74
C ALA A 65 10.74 -0.89 -10.66
N GLY A 66 9.64 -0.14 -10.61
CA GLY A 66 8.30 -0.64 -10.31
C GLY A 66 8.11 -0.93 -8.82
N PHE A 67 7.10 -1.72 -8.49
CA PHE A 67 6.79 -2.15 -7.13
C PHE A 67 6.73 -3.67 -7.06
N VAL A 68 7.21 -4.23 -5.95
CA VAL A 68 6.91 -5.63 -5.60
C VAL A 68 5.72 -5.65 -4.67
N ILE A 69 4.67 -6.36 -5.09
CA ILE A 69 3.43 -6.50 -4.34
C ILE A 69 3.39 -7.85 -3.63
N VAL A 70 3.15 -7.83 -2.33
CA VAL A 70 2.89 -9.04 -1.53
C VAL A 70 1.44 -9.03 -1.12
N ILE A 71 0.67 -10.02 -1.57
CA ILE A 71 -0.73 -10.21 -1.18
C ILE A 71 -0.78 -11.42 -0.25
N ASP A 72 -1.16 -11.17 1.00
CA ASP A 72 -1.42 -12.22 1.97
C ASP A 72 -2.87 -12.67 1.85
N ARG A 73 -3.08 -13.94 1.50
CA ARG A 73 -4.40 -14.56 1.31
C ARG A 73 -4.54 -15.82 2.16
N ARG A 74 -3.83 -15.90 3.29
CA ARG A 74 -3.73 -17.14 4.09
C ARG A 74 -5.06 -17.61 4.66
N LEU A 75 -6.03 -16.73 4.84
CA LEU A 75 -7.35 -17.02 5.40
C LEU A 75 -8.46 -16.98 4.34
N ASP A 76 -8.13 -16.89 3.04
CA ASP A 76 -9.09 -17.16 1.97
C ASP A 76 -9.41 -18.66 1.97
N SER A 77 -10.44 -19.04 2.72
CA SER A 77 -11.03 -20.39 2.76
C SER A 77 -12.10 -20.57 1.70
#